data_AF-T0ZSW4-F1
#
_entry.id   AF-T0ZSW4-F1
#
_cell.length_a   1.000
_cell.length_b   1.000
_cell.length_c   1.000
_cell.angle_alpha   90.00
_cell.angle_beta   90.00
_cell.angle_gamma   90.00
#
_symmetry.space_group_name_H-M   'P 1'
#
loop_
_entity.id
_entity.type
_entity.pdbx_description
1 polymer ?
#
loop_
_entity_poly.entity_id
_entity_poly.type
_entity_poly.pdbx_seq_one_letter_code
_entity_poly.pdbx_strand_id
1 'polypeptide(L)'
;MSWLWKVGRGRAAQWGDEAYAAVGVRILPSARAVWEQADIVLKVRPPEVDPATGELESHALRAGSTLIGFLWPAQNPALLEAFRVQGITALSMDAVPRISRAQKLDALSSMANIAGYRAIIEAAQ
;
A
#
# COMPACT_ATOMS: atom_id res chain seq x y z
N MET A 1 9.37 -16.46 -5.93
CA MET A 1 8.76 -15.15 -5.61
C MET A 1 9.44 -14.64 -4.34
N SER A 2 10.06 -13.46 -4.39
CA SER A 2 10.82 -12.88 -3.26
C SER A 2 10.05 -11.71 -2.65
N TRP A 3 10.04 -11.60 -1.31
CA TRP A 3 9.41 -10.49 -0.60
C TRP A 3 10.44 -9.47 -0.15
N LEU A 4 10.10 -8.19 -0.30
CA LEU A 4 10.92 -7.06 0.12
C LEU A 4 10.17 -6.27 1.19
N TRP A 5 10.87 -5.80 2.22
CA TRP A 5 10.29 -5.00 3.29
C TRP A 5 11.18 -3.82 3.67
N LYS A 6 10.58 -2.69 4.01
CA LYS A 6 11.30 -1.51 4.47
C LYS A 6 11.51 -1.60 5.99
N VAL A 7 12.76 -1.48 6.43
CA VAL A 7 13.15 -1.53 7.85
C VAL A 7 12.30 -0.60 8.73
N GLY A 8 11.82 -1.13 9.85
CA GLY A 8 11.04 -0.43 10.86
C GLY A 8 9.60 -0.11 10.44
N ARG A 9 9.14 -0.53 9.26
CA ARG A 9 7.78 -0.17 8.78
C ARG A 9 6.67 -0.86 9.57
N GLY A 10 6.96 -1.95 10.27
CA GLY A 10 5.99 -2.72 11.06
C GLY A 10 5.84 -2.27 12.51
N ARG A 11 6.73 -1.40 13.02
CA ARG A 11 6.80 -1.05 14.45
C ARG A 11 5.49 -0.47 15.00
N ALA A 12 4.86 0.43 14.26
CA ALA A 12 3.59 1.03 14.67
C ALA A 12 2.44 0.01 14.72
N ALA A 13 2.55 -1.09 13.97
CA ALA A 13 1.62 -2.22 14.01
C ALA A 13 2.03 -3.30 15.03
N GLN A 14 3.09 -3.06 15.81
CA GLN A 14 3.68 -4.02 16.76
C GLN A 14 4.32 -5.26 16.10
N TRP A 15 4.80 -5.13 14.87
CA TRP A 15 5.55 -6.17 14.17
C TRP A 15 7.00 -5.74 13.94
N GLY A 16 7.95 -6.47 14.55
CA GLY A 16 9.39 -6.28 14.36
C GLY A 16 9.88 -6.76 13.00
N ASP A 17 11.00 -6.22 12.52
CA ASP A 17 11.59 -6.63 11.24
C ASP A 17 12.05 -8.09 11.27
N GLU A 18 12.38 -8.60 12.45
CA GLU A 18 12.78 -9.98 12.71
C GLU A 18 11.65 -10.98 12.35
N ALA A 19 10.40 -10.61 12.60
CA ALA A 19 9.25 -11.45 12.26
C ALA A 19 9.11 -11.64 10.74
N TYR A 20 9.40 -10.59 9.97
CA TYR A 20 9.43 -10.65 8.51
C TYR A 20 10.66 -11.42 8.01
N ALA A 21 11.83 -11.15 8.58
CA ALA A 21 13.07 -11.84 8.21
C ALA A 21 12.99 -13.36 8.46
N ALA A 22 12.37 -13.78 9.56
CA ALA A 22 12.19 -15.19 9.93
C ALA A 22 11.37 -15.99 8.91
N VAL A 23 10.51 -15.34 8.12
CA VAL A 23 9.73 -15.97 7.05
C VAL A 23 10.32 -15.71 5.65
N GLY A 24 11.59 -15.31 5.58
CA GLY A 24 12.33 -15.17 4.33
C GLY A 24 12.12 -13.85 3.60
N VAL A 25 11.57 -12.83 4.27
CA VAL A 25 11.45 -11.47 3.69
C VAL A 25 12.80 -10.77 3.77
N ARG A 26 13.24 -10.21 2.64
CA ARG A 26 14.46 -9.42 2.58
C ARG A 26 14.19 -8.00 3.08
N ILE A 27 14.88 -7.62 4.16
CA ILE A 27 14.77 -6.28 4.76
C ILE A 27 15.69 -5.31 4.02
N LEU A 28 15.15 -4.17 3.62
CA LEU A 28 15.83 -3.09 2.89
C LEU A 28 15.89 -1.81 3.74
N PRO A 29 16.94 -1.00 3.57
CA PRO A 29 17.20 0.16 4.43
C PRO A 29 16.26 1.35 4.16
N SER A 30 15.64 1.42 2.99
CA SER A 30 14.80 2.56 2.58
C SER A 30 13.56 2.10 1.82
N ALA A 31 12.53 2.96 1.81
CA ALA A 31 11.32 2.72 1.02
C ALA A 31 11.66 2.74 -0.48
N ARG A 32 12.49 3.71 -0.91
CA ARG A 32 12.99 3.82 -2.28
C ARG A 32 13.62 2.52 -2.78
N ALA A 33 14.45 1.87 -1.97
CA ALA A 33 15.06 0.59 -2.34
C ALA A 33 14.01 -0.52 -2.58
N VAL A 34 12.87 -0.49 -1.88
CA VAL A 34 11.74 -1.42 -2.15
C VAL A 34 11.08 -1.07 -3.47
N TRP A 35 10.74 0.21 -3.69
CA TRP A 35 10.09 0.69 -4.92
C TRP A 35 10.94 0.39 -6.17
N GLU A 36 12.26 0.59 -6.13
CA GLU A 36 13.15 0.38 -7.27
C GLU A 36 13.34 -1.11 -7.65
N GLN A 37 13.15 -2.01 -6.69
CA GLN A 37 13.41 -3.45 -6.87
C GLN A 37 12.15 -4.29 -7.06
N ALA A 38 11.00 -3.83 -6.59
CA ALA A 38 9.76 -4.58 -6.62
C ALA A 38 9.06 -4.52 -7.98
N ASP A 39 8.59 -5.68 -8.46
CA ASP A 39 7.70 -5.75 -9.63
C ASP A 39 6.23 -5.55 -9.22
N ILE A 40 5.90 -5.86 -7.97
CA ILE A 40 4.59 -5.66 -7.36
C ILE A 40 4.77 -4.97 -6.01
N VAL A 41 4.14 -3.80 -5.84
CA VAL A 41 4.13 -3.06 -4.57
C VAL A 41 2.75 -3.14 -3.94
N LEU A 42 2.73 -3.49 -2.65
CA LEU A 42 1.56 -3.46 -1.80
C LEU A 42 1.67 -2.25 -0.86
N LYS A 43 0.68 -1.37 -0.86
CA LYS A 43 0.64 -0.19 0.02
C LYS A 43 -0.77 0.05 0.54
N VAL A 44 -0.87 0.51 1.78
CA VAL A 44 -2.18 0.84 2.38
C VAL A 44 -2.72 2.15 1.81
N ARG A 45 -1.99 3.24 1.95
CA ARG A 45 -2.39 4.57 1.44
C ARG A 45 -1.91 4.78 -0.01
N PRO A 46 -2.47 5.75 -0.75
CA PRO A 46 -1.94 6.14 -2.05
C PRO A 46 -0.44 6.51 -1.96
N PRO A 47 0.35 6.35 -3.02
CA PRO A 47 1.69 6.91 -3.08
C PRO A 47 1.66 8.41 -2.82
N GLU A 48 2.58 8.88 -1.99
CA GLU A 48 2.67 10.29 -1.60
C GLU A 48 3.93 10.93 -2.21
N VAL A 49 4.00 12.26 -2.21
CA VAL A 49 5.25 12.96 -2.53
C VAL A 49 6.18 12.81 -1.35
N ASP A 50 7.36 12.25 -1.58
CA ASP A 50 8.39 12.09 -0.55
C ASP A 50 8.90 13.49 -0.15
N PRO A 51 8.75 13.90 1.13
CA PRO A 51 9.18 15.22 1.58
C PRO A 51 10.68 15.49 1.41
N ALA A 52 11.51 14.43 1.37
CA ALA A 52 12.96 14.56 1.25
C ALA A 52 13.41 14.80 -0.20
N THR A 53 12.65 14.32 -1.19
CA THR A 53 13.03 14.40 -2.62
C THR A 53 12.12 15.32 -3.43
N GLY A 54 10.89 15.58 -2.97
CA GLY A 54 9.86 16.26 -3.74
C GLY A 54 9.28 15.41 -4.87
N GLU A 55 9.65 14.14 -4.97
CA GLU A 55 9.18 13.21 -5.99
C GLU A 55 8.03 12.35 -5.47
N LEU A 56 7.06 12.05 -6.33
CA LEU A 56 6.04 11.05 -6.03
C LEU A 56 6.70 9.68 -5.85
N GLU A 57 6.45 8.98 -4.75
CA GLU A 57 7.07 7.69 -4.42
C GLU A 57 7.02 6.67 -5.58
N SER A 58 5.92 6.67 -6.36
CA SER A 58 5.74 5.75 -7.49
C SER A 58 6.71 6.00 -8.64
N HIS A 59 7.37 7.16 -8.72
CA HIS A 59 8.38 7.46 -9.73
C HIS A 59 9.59 6.54 -9.66
N ALA A 60 9.84 5.92 -8.50
CA ALA A 60 10.88 4.92 -8.34
C ALA A 60 10.51 3.55 -8.94
N LEU A 61 9.26 3.33 -9.35
CA LEU A 61 8.85 2.09 -10.00
C LEU A 61 9.34 2.00 -11.44
N ARG A 62 9.68 0.78 -11.84
CA ARG A 62 9.95 0.45 -13.24
C ARG A 62 8.65 0.42 -14.03
N ALA A 63 8.68 0.83 -15.29
CA ALA A 63 7.56 0.63 -16.21
C ALA A 63 7.16 -0.85 -16.26
N GLY A 64 5.87 -1.14 -16.30
CA GLY A 64 5.31 -2.49 -16.22
C GLY A 64 5.10 -3.02 -14.80
N SER A 65 5.52 -2.29 -13.76
CA SER A 65 5.27 -2.70 -12.37
C SER A 65 3.79 -2.60 -12.00
N THR A 66 3.37 -3.39 -11.01
CA THR A 66 2.01 -3.36 -10.47
C THR A 66 1.97 -2.71 -9.10
N LEU A 67 1.02 -1.80 -8.87
CA LEU A 67 0.74 -1.21 -7.57
C LEU A 67 -0.64 -1.63 -7.11
N ILE A 68 -0.74 -2.18 -5.89
CA ILE A 68 -1.99 -2.60 -5.26
C ILE A 68 -2.16 -1.85 -3.95
N GLY A 69 -3.29 -1.17 -3.77
CA GLY A 69 -3.59 -0.40 -2.57
C GLY A 69 -4.86 0.42 -2.66
N PHE A 70 -5.12 1.26 -1.67
CA PHE A 70 -6.15 2.30 -1.80
C PHE A 70 -5.59 3.46 -2.60
N LEU A 71 -6.22 3.79 -3.72
CA LEU A 71 -5.76 4.84 -4.65
C LEU A 71 -6.79 5.95 -4.80
N TRP A 72 -8.05 5.71 -4.45
CA TRP A 72 -9.16 6.64 -4.62
C TRP A 72 -9.18 7.29 -6.02
N PRO A 73 -9.34 6.50 -7.11
CA PRO A 73 -9.19 6.97 -8.49
C PRO A 73 -10.02 8.21 -8.82
N ALA A 74 -11.24 8.29 -8.29
CA ALA A 74 -12.12 9.43 -8.50
C ALA A 74 -11.63 10.74 -7.86
N GLN A 75 -10.80 10.66 -6.82
CA GLN A 75 -10.27 11.82 -6.07
C GLN A 75 -8.86 12.19 -6.51
N ASN A 76 -8.13 11.28 -7.16
CA ASN A 76 -6.72 11.45 -7.50
C ASN A 76 -6.45 11.33 -9.02
N PRO A 77 -7.07 12.15 -9.89
CA PRO A 77 -6.88 12.04 -11.33
C PRO A 77 -5.43 12.28 -11.78
N ALA A 78 -4.72 13.21 -11.12
CA ALA A 78 -3.30 13.48 -11.41
C ALA A 78 -2.40 12.27 -11.11
N LEU A 79 -2.72 11.51 -10.06
CA LEU A 79 -1.99 10.30 -9.69
C LEU A 79 -2.17 9.20 -10.75
N LEU A 80 -3.39 9.02 -11.24
CA LEU A 80 -3.67 8.05 -12.30
C LEU A 80 -2.96 8.43 -13.61
N GLU A 81 -2.91 9.72 -13.92
CA GLU A 81 -2.19 10.20 -15.10
C GLU A 81 -0.69 9.95 -14.97
N ALA A 82 -0.10 10.15 -13.79
CA ALA A 82 1.29 9.79 -13.51
C ALA A 82 1.53 8.28 -13.73
N PHE A 83 0.65 7.41 -13.23
CA PHE A 83 0.74 5.96 -13.44
C PHE A 83 0.64 5.59 -14.93
N ARG A 84 -0.26 6.25 -15.66
CA ARG A 84 -0.43 6.04 -17.11
C ARG A 84 0.84 6.41 -17.87
N VAL A 85 1.42 7.58 -17.60
CA VAL A 85 2.66 8.06 -18.22
C VAL A 85 3.84 7.13 -17.90
N GLN A 86 3.90 6.59 -16.69
CA GLN A 86 4.97 5.68 -16.24
C GLN A 86 4.77 4.23 -16.69
N GLY A 87 3.61 3.88 -17.22
CA GLY A 87 3.28 2.49 -17.57
C GLY A 87 3.11 1.58 -16.36
N ILE A 88 2.59 2.10 -15.24
CA ILE A 88 2.30 1.34 -14.03
C ILE A 88 0.89 0.74 -14.13
N THR A 89 0.75 -0.55 -13.82
CA THR A 89 -0.55 -1.20 -13.66
C THR A 89 -1.06 -0.96 -12.24
N ALA A 90 -2.17 -0.24 -12.08
CA ALA A 90 -2.70 0.11 -10.77
C ALA A 90 -3.99 -0.68 -10.46
N LEU A 91 -4.00 -1.42 -9.35
CA LEU A 91 -5.16 -2.13 -8.82
C LEU A 91 -5.67 -1.42 -7.56
N SER A 92 -6.77 -0.69 -7.71
CA SER A 92 -7.37 0.06 -6.60
C SER A 92 -8.30 -0.82 -5.76
N MET A 93 -7.98 -1.00 -4.49
CA MET A 93 -8.80 -1.78 -3.55
C MET A 93 -10.14 -1.12 -3.24
N ASP A 94 -10.24 0.22 -3.32
CA ASP A 94 -11.50 0.96 -3.21
C ASP A 94 -12.40 0.85 -4.45
N ALA A 95 -11.87 0.36 -5.58
CA ALA A 95 -12.63 0.15 -6.82
C ALA A 95 -13.09 -1.31 -6.99
N VAL A 96 -12.87 -2.18 -6.00
CA VAL A 96 -13.34 -3.57 -6.04
C VAL A 96 -14.87 -3.59 -6.11
N PRO A 97 -15.47 -4.28 -7.10
CA PRO A 97 -16.92 -4.30 -7.26
C PRO A 97 -17.59 -5.05 -6.09
N ARG A 98 -18.72 -4.51 -5.62
CA ARG A 98 -19.51 -5.09 -4.53
C ARG A 98 -20.38 -6.26 -5.00
N ILE A 99 -19.73 -7.38 -5.31
CA ILE A 99 -20.37 -8.64 -5.72
C ILE A 99 -19.91 -9.80 -4.83
N SER A 100 -20.74 -10.83 -4.66
CA SER A 100 -20.47 -11.94 -3.72
C SER A 100 -19.11 -12.61 -3.91
N ARG A 101 -18.66 -12.78 -5.17
CA ARG A 101 -17.37 -13.40 -5.48
C ARG A 101 -16.16 -12.54 -5.05
N ALA A 102 -16.33 -11.22 -4.93
CA ALA A 102 -15.28 -10.27 -4.59
C ALA A 102 -15.30 -9.84 -3.12
N GLN A 103 -16.26 -10.30 -2.30
CA GLN A 103 -16.37 -9.91 -0.89
C GLN A 103 -15.09 -10.16 -0.07
N LYS A 104 -14.36 -11.24 -0.37
CA LYS A 104 -13.08 -11.55 0.31
C LYS A 104 -11.96 -10.53 0.01
N LEU A 105 -12.14 -9.73 -1.03
CA LEU A 105 -11.22 -8.67 -1.46
C LEU A 105 -11.67 -7.28 -0.96
N ASP A 106 -12.83 -7.18 -0.31
CA ASP A 106 -13.35 -5.92 0.20
C ASP A 106 -12.63 -5.48 1.48
N ALA A 107 -11.55 -4.73 1.27
CA ALA A 107 -10.76 -4.16 2.35
C ALA A 107 -11.49 -3.00 3.07
N LEU A 108 -12.46 -2.33 2.44
CA LEU A 108 -13.25 -1.25 3.08
C LEU A 108 -14.13 -1.82 4.19
N SER A 109 -14.80 -2.95 3.93
CA SER A 109 -15.62 -3.64 4.93
C SER A 109 -14.80 -4.08 6.15
N SER A 110 -13.57 -4.56 5.93
CA SER A 110 -12.66 -4.95 7.03
C SER A 110 -12.25 -3.76 7.89
N MET A 111 -11.89 -2.63 7.27
CA MET A 111 -11.50 -1.42 8.00
C MET A 111 -12.69 -0.79 8.74
N ALA A 112 -13.88 -0.77 8.13
CA ALA A 112 -15.10 -0.24 8.74
C ALA A 112 -15.47 -1.00 10.02
N ASN A 113 -15.29 -2.33 10.03
CA ASN A 113 -15.53 -3.15 11.22
C ASN A 113 -14.61 -2.75 12.39
N ILE A 114 -13.30 -2.61 12.12
CA ILE A 114 -12.32 -2.18 13.14
C ILE A 114 -12.63 -0.76 13.63
N ALA A 115 -12.98 0.15 12.72
CA ALA A 115 -13.32 1.53 13.07
C ALA A 115 -14.58 1.60 13.95
N GLY A 116 -15.62 0.82 13.64
CA GLY A 116 -16.84 0.74 14.45
C GLY A 116 -16.57 0.25 15.87
N TYR A 117 -15.73 -0.78 16.01
CA TYR A 117 -15.29 -1.23 17.34
C TYR A 117 -14.53 -0.14 18.10
N ARG A 118 -13.57 0.53 17.45
CA ARG A 118 -12.81 1.63 18.09
C ARG A 118 -13.72 2.77 18.53
N ALA A 119 -14.71 3.15 17.72
CA ALA A 119 -15.65 4.22 18.04
C ALA A 119 -16.41 3.98 19.35
N ILE A 120 -16.84 2.74 19.61
CA ILE A 120 -17.50 2.38 20.87
C ILE A 120 -16.54 2.48 22.06
N ILE A 121 -15.30 2.05 21.90
CA ILE A 121 -14.29 2.15 22.96
C ILE A 121 -14.02 3.62 23.30
N GLU A 122 -13.89 4.50 22.31
CA GLU A 122 -13.68 5.94 22.53
C GLU A 122 -14.89 6.61 23.17
N ALA A 123 -16.11 6.21 22.81
CA ALA A 123 -17.34 6.77 23.38
C ALA A 123 -17.57 6.38 24.85
N ALA A 124 -16.91 5.32 25.32
CA ALA A 124 -17.00 4.83 26.69
C ALA A 124 -15.91 5.39 27.62
N GLN A 125 -15.00 6.22 27.10
CA GLN A 125 -13.98 6.95 27.87
C GLN A 125 -14.48 8.34 28.27
#